data_AF-A0A918CBE9-F1
#
_entry.id   AF-A0A918CBE9-F1
#
_cell.length_a   1.000
_cell.length_b   1.000
_cell.length_c   1.000
_cell.angle_alpha   90.00
_cell.angle_beta   90.00
_cell.angle_gamma   90.00
#
_symmetry.space_group_name_H-M   'P 1'
#
loop_
_entity.id
_entity.type
_entity.pdbx_description
1 polymer ?
#
loop_
_entity_poly.entity_id
_entity_poly.type
_entity_poly.pdbx_seq_one_letter_code
_entity_poly.pdbx_strand_id
1 'polypeptide(L)' 'MAGMRIFMILLALALAGLGAADQRALWWRFRDPAANEPSDSAYRSKRIVAFLCAAVMMGMVLWTFTW' A
#
# COMPACT_ATOMS: atom_id res chain seq x y z
N MET A 1 -1.57 -24.71 -0.60
CA MET A 1 -2.25 -23.40 -0.45
C MET A 1 -1.67 -22.49 0.63
N ALA A 2 -1.06 -23.02 1.70
CA ALA A 2 -0.53 -22.19 2.80
C ALA A 2 0.47 -21.10 2.36
N GLY A 3 1.43 -21.41 1.48
CA GLY A 3 2.41 -20.43 1.01
C GLY A 3 1.79 -19.22 0.29
N MET A 4 0.76 -19.45 -0.54
CA MET A 4 0.04 -18.37 -1.23
C MET A 4 -0.71 -17.47 -0.23
N ARG A 5 -1.37 -18.06 0.78
CA ARG A 5 -2.06 -17.30 1.84
C ARG A 5 -1.09 -16.43 2.62
N ILE A 6 0.06 -16.97 3.02
CA ILE A 6 1.11 -16.24 3.74
C ILE A 6 1.63 -15.07 2.88
N PHE A 7 1.93 -15.32 1.60
CA PHE A 7 2.37 -14.27 0.69
C PHE A 7 1.36 -13.14 0.56
N MET A 8 0.07 -13.46 0.37
CA MET A 8 -0.99 -12.44 0.25
C MET A 8 -1.18 -11.63 1.53
N ILE A 9 -1.06 -12.25 2.72
CA ILE A 9 -1.10 -11.54 4.00
C ILE A 9 0.08 -10.56 4.10
N LEU A 10 1.29 -11.01 3.80
CA LEU A 10 2.48 -10.16 3.83
C LEU A 10 2.37 -9.00 2.84
N LEU A 11 1.83 -9.26 1.64
CA LEU A 11 1.59 -8.23 0.64
C LEU A 11 0.53 -7.21 1.10
N ALA A 12 -0.57 -7.68 1.70
CA ALA A 12 -1.60 -6.80 2.26
C ALA A 12 -1.04 -5.90 3.37
N LEU A 13 -0.21 -6.46 4.26
CA LEU A 13 0.47 -5.70 5.31
C LEU A 13 1.45 -4.67 4.73
N ALA A 14 2.21 -5.04 3.70
CA ALA A 14 3.12 -4.11 3.03
C ALA A 14 2.36 -2.93 2.38
N LEU A 15 1.24 -3.21 1.71
CA LEU A 15 0.40 -2.19 1.09
C LEU A 15 -0.27 -1.28 2.13
N ALA A 16 -0.77 -1.85 3.23
CA ALA A 16 -1.30 -1.07 4.35
C ALA A 16 -0.22 -0.17 4.98
N GLY A 17 0.99 -0.71 5.15
CA GLY A 17 2.16 0.05 5.60
C GLY A 17 2.50 1.22 4.67
N LEU A 18 2.47 1.00 3.36
CA LEU A 18 2.68 2.05 2.35
C LEU A 18 1.56 3.10 2.34
N GLY A 19 0.32 2.71 2.60
CA GLY A 19 -0.81 3.63 2.74
C GLY A 19 -0.72 4.48 4.01
N ALA A 20 -0.19 3.92 5.10
CA ALA A 20 0.03 4.61 6.37
C ALA A 20 1.30 5.47 6.38
N ALA A 21 2.28 5.15 5.54
CA ALA A 21 3.54 5.89 5.47
C ALA A 21 3.34 7.35 5.04
N ASP A 22 4.15 8.23 5.60
CA ASP A 22 4.18 9.62 5.15
C ASP A 22 4.91 9.73 3.81
N GLN A 23 4.13 9.61 2.73
CA GLN A 23 4.63 9.74 1.36
C GLN A 23 5.30 11.08 1.08
N ARG A 24 4.95 12.15 1.80
CA ARG A 24 5.58 13.46 1.66
C ARG A 24 6.96 13.46 2.30
N ALA A 25 7.07 12.95 3.52
CA ALA A 25 8.38 12.77 4.17
C ALA A 25 9.30 11.83 3.38
N LEU A 26 8.75 10.75 2.81
CA LEU A 26 9.50 9.85 1.92
C LEU A 26 9.97 10.54 0.65
N TRP A 27 9.14 11.39 0.04
CA TRP A 27 9.54 12.19 -1.13
C TRP A 27 10.77 13.05 -0.82
N TRP A 28 10.72 13.82 0.26
CA TRP A 28 11.85 14.68 0.64
C TRP A 28 13.13 13.93 0.99
N ARG A 29 13.02 12.68 1.46
CA ARG A 29 14.18 11.87 1.83
C ARG A 29 14.95 11.30 0.63
N PHE A 30 14.29 11.11 -0.50
CA PHE A 30 14.85 10.37 -1.66
C PHE A 30 14.81 11.15 -2.98
N ARG A 31 14.42 12.43 -2.98
CA ARG A 31 14.28 13.22 -4.20
C ARG A 31 15.35 14.29 -4.38
N ASP A 32 15.66 14.54 -5.65
CA ASP A 32 16.39 15.69 -6.15
C ASP A 32 15.63 17.01 -5.83
N PRO A 33 16.29 18.00 -5.21
CA PRO A 33 15.69 19.31 -4.90
C PRO A 33 15.20 20.10 -6.12
N ALA A 34 15.62 19.75 -7.34
CA ALA A 34 15.15 20.40 -8.56
C ALA A 34 13.78 19.88 -9.06
N ALA A 35 13.22 18.82 -8.46
CA ALA A 35 11.95 18.24 -8.88
C ALA A 35 10.74 18.91 -8.20
N ASN A 36 9.72 19.26 -8.98
CA ASN A 36 8.47 19.79 -8.43
C ASN A 36 7.79 18.79 -7.48
N GLU A 37 7.31 19.29 -6.34
CA GLU A 37 6.56 18.50 -5.36
C GLU A 37 5.22 18.01 -5.98
N PRO A 38 4.90 16.71 -5.89
CA PRO A 38 3.60 16.18 -6.26
C PRO A 38 2.48 16.87 -5.48
N SER A 39 1.33 17.09 -6.12
CA SER A 39 0.17 17.69 -5.44
C SER A 39 -0.30 16.84 -4.25
N ASP A 40 -0.86 17.48 -3.22
CA ASP A 40 -1.45 16.81 -2.05
C ASP A 40 -2.52 15.79 -2.46
N SER A 41 -3.29 16.10 -3.52
CA SER A 41 -4.28 15.19 -4.08
C SER A 41 -3.66 13.89 -4.62
N ALA A 42 -2.45 13.96 -5.18
CA ALA A 42 -1.72 12.79 -5.68
C ALA A 42 -1.19 11.93 -4.54
N TYR A 43 -0.78 12.50 -3.40
CA TYR A 43 -0.43 11.72 -2.22
C TYR A 43 -1.66 11.04 -1.61
N ARG A 44 -2.76 11.77 -1.51
CA ARG A 44 -4.02 11.23 -0.98
C ARG A 44 -4.55 10.09 -1.84
N SER A 45 -4.52 10.23 -3.17
CA SER A 45 -4.97 9.17 -4.08
C SER A 45 -4.09 7.92 -3.98
N LYS A 46 -2.76 8.07 -3.92
CA LYS A 46 -1.84 6.95 -3.71
C LYS A 46 -2.10 6.22 -2.39
N ARG A 47 -2.35 6.95 -1.29
CA ARG A 47 -2.70 6.32 -0.01
C ARG A 47 -4.02 5.54 -0.10
N ILE A 48 -5.06 6.14 -0.69
CA ILE A 48 -6.37 5.48 -0.85
C ILE A 48 -6.22 4.20 -1.68
N VAL A 49 -5.52 4.26 -2.81
CA VAL A 49 -5.30 3.09 -3.67
C VAL A 49 -4.53 1.99 -2.92
N ALA A 50 -3.49 2.35 -2.15
CA ALA A 50 -2.74 1.38 -1.36
C ALA A 50 -3.64 0.67 -0.33
N PHE A 51 -4.50 1.40 0.39
CA PHE A 51 -5.45 0.80 1.33
C PHE A 51 -6.51 -0.05 0.63
N LEU A 52 -7.02 0.38 -0.53
CA LEU A 52 -7.99 -0.40 -1.31
C LEU A 52 -7.36 -1.72 -1.77
N CYS A 53 -6.15 -1.70 -2.31
CA CYS A 53 -5.44 -2.93 -2.69
C CYS A 53 -5.19 -3.84 -1.48
N ALA A 54 -4.80 -3.28 -0.33
CA ALA A 54 -4.63 -4.06 0.90
C ALA A 54 -5.94 -4.74 1.34
N ALA A 55 -7.07 -4.02 1.29
CA ALA A 55 -8.38 -4.54 1.64
C ALA A 55 -8.83 -5.66 0.69
N VAL A 56 -8.63 -5.49 -0.62
CA VAL A 56 -8.93 -6.52 -1.62
C VAL A 56 -8.11 -7.79 -1.40
N MET A 57 -6.80 -7.64 -1.15
CA MET A 57 -5.92 -8.78 -0.87
C MET A 57 -6.33 -9.51 0.41
N MET A 58 -6.67 -8.78 1.47
CA MET A 58 -7.17 -9.38 2.71
C MET A 58 -8.52 -10.09 2.49
N GLY A 59 -9.43 -9.50 1.72
CA GLY A 59 -10.71 -10.12 1.36
C GLY A 59 -10.52 -11.43 0.59
N MET A 60 -9.59 -11.46 -0.36
CA MET A 60 -9.22 -12.68 -1.09
C MET A 60 -8.65 -13.74 -0.15
N VAL A 61 -7.76 -13.36 0.78
CA VAL A 61 -7.22 -14.29 1.77
C VAL A 61 -8.33 -14.90 2.62
N LEU A 62 -9.24 -14.08 3.16
CA LEU A 62 -10.36 -14.55 3.98
C LEU A 62 -11.28 -15.48 3.17
N TRP A 63 -11.57 -15.16 1.92
CA TRP A 63 -12.31 -16.04 1.02
C TRP A 63 -11.63 -17.39 0.85
N THR A 64 -10.30 -17.45 0.76
CA THR A 64 -9.61 -18.74 0.68
C THR A 64 -9.66 -19.57 1.97
N PHE A 65 -10.04 -19.01 3.12
CA PHE A 65 -10.22 -19.76 4.37
C PHE A 65 -11.64 -20.32 4.53
N THR A 66 -12.61 -19.85 3.76
CA THR A 66 -14.00 -20.34 3.81
C THR A 66 -14.28 -21.55 2.90
N TRP A 67 -13.27 -22.00 2.15
CA TRP A 67 -13.29 -23.16 1.25
C TRP A 67 -12.11 -24.07 1.53
#